data_AF-N1U0K4-F1
#
_entry.id   AF-N1U0K4-F1
#
_cell.length_a   1.000
_cell.length_b   1.000
_cell.length_c   1.000
_cell.angle_alpha   90.00
_cell.angle_beta   90.00
_cell.angle_gamma   90.00
#
_symmetry.space_group_name_H-M   'P 1'
#
loop_
_entity.id
_entity.type
_entity.pdbx_description
1 polymer ?
#
loop_
_entity_poly.entity_id
_entity_poly.type
_entity_poly.pdbx_seq_one_letter_code
_entity_poly.pdbx_strand_id
1 'polypeptide(L)'
;MHPLSVYWSYPRRILLRKEEENGACDVCNRSSSVLVRSYHTKTYGLSYSEGGWIHPFSPYYKSKESWLPYHPQPGGILYHYWQTIALGKGQEDQAALVVRRSLNRKIPGEQTSILTFGYDMDNMKARCWYESEIPFFNIPSDKIEKFEEQVSQILNTSTEIKKNLRQAVRNAWFDKKNDTKGDLAFLDVSFLKDTESSFYDLIRNVKENLISGATDFAALKKNWLKLLNESACKLFDQYAESGNFEFEDDERIVEAKKNLKIFNLGSKTRNILGLTTPEKPSKRRKK
;
A
#
# COMPACT_ATOMS: atom_id res chain seq x y z
N MET A 1 -31.31 -0.86 14.67
CA MET A 1 -31.15 -1.11 13.21
C MET A 1 -30.65 -2.54 13.04
N HIS A 2 -31.15 -3.30 12.06
CA HIS A 2 -30.86 -4.74 11.93
C HIS A 2 -29.37 -4.97 11.57
N PRO A 3 -28.66 -5.97 12.14
CA PRO A 3 -27.24 -6.20 11.86
C PRO A 3 -26.92 -6.39 10.37
N LEU A 4 -27.83 -7.02 9.62
CA LEU A 4 -27.70 -7.21 8.17
C LEU A 4 -27.61 -5.90 7.38
N SER A 5 -28.09 -4.78 7.91
CA SER A 5 -28.02 -3.49 7.20
C SER A 5 -26.58 -3.02 6.92
N VAL A 6 -25.58 -3.63 7.57
CA VAL A 6 -24.16 -3.41 7.24
C VAL A 6 -23.83 -3.87 5.82
N TYR A 7 -24.43 -4.98 5.36
CA TYR A 7 -24.22 -5.54 4.02
C TYR A 7 -25.15 -4.94 2.97
N TRP A 8 -26.37 -4.60 3.38
CA TRP A 8 -27.38 -3.99 2.50
C TRP A 8 -27.71 -2.59 3.02
N SER A 9 -26.71 -1.71 2.95
CA SER A 9 -26.90 -0.31 3.36
C SER A 9 -27.64 0.47 2.27
N TYR A 10 -28.53 1.38 2.69
CA TYR A 10 -29.34 2.23 1.82
C TYR A 10 -29.22 3.70 2.24
N PRO A 11 -28.03 4.31 2.11
CA PRO A 11 -27.82 5.72 2.45
C PRO A 11 -28.54 6.68 1.47
N ARG A 12 -28.95 6.17 0.29
CA ARG A 12 -29.79 6.86 -0.68
C ARG A 12 -31.06 6.06 -0.95
N ARG A 13 -32.14 6.77 -1.27
CA ARG A 13 -33.41 6.17 -1.69
C ARG A 13 -33.47 6.17 -3.21
N ILE A 14 -33.37 4.99 -3.81
CA ILE A 14 -33.36 4.79 -5.26
C ILE A 14 -34.57 3.92 -5.62
N LEU A 15 -35.37 4.36 -6.58
CA LEU A 15 -36.47 3.60 -7.16
C LEU A 15 -36.24 3.44 -8.65
N LEU A 16 -36.07 2.19 -9.09
CA LEU A 16 -35.89 1.85 -10.51
C LEU A 16 -37.25 1.90 -11.22
N ARG A 17 -37.30 2.50 -12.42
CA ARG A 17 -38.47 2.44 -13.30
C ARG A 17 -38.32 1.26 -14.24
N LYS A 18 -39.17 0.24 -14.02
CA LYS A 18 -39.22 -0.96 -14.86
C LYS A 18 -40.20 -0.73 -16.01
N GLU A 19 -39.80 -1.15 -17.20
CA GLU A 19 -40.59 -1.10 -18.43
C GLU A 19 -40.69 -2.52 -18.98
N GLU A 20 -41.90 -3.04 -19.18
CA GLU A 20 -42.15 -4.38 -19.73
C GLU A 20 -42.08 -4.33 -21.26
N GLU A 21 -40.87 -4.44 -21.79
CA GLU A 21 -40.58 -4.40 -23.22
C GLU A 21 -39.46 -5.40 -23.52
N ASN A 22 -39.58 -6.11 -24.65
CA ASN A 22 -38.52 -7.00 -25.12
C ASN A 22 -37.38 -6.16 -25.73
N GLY A 23 -36.17 -6.30 -25.20
CA GLY A 23 -34.98 -5.69 -25.79
C GLY A 23 -33.70 -6.26 -25.21
N ALA A 24 -32.56 -5.67 -25.58
CA ALA A 24 -31.25 -6.05 -25.07
C ALA A 24 -30.78 -5.06 -24.00
N CYS A 25 -30.10 -5.56 -22.96
CA CYS A 25 -29.50 -4.71 -21.93
C CYS A 25 -28.24 -4.02 -22.47
N ASP A 26 -28.15 -2.68 -22.36
CA ASP A 26 -26.98 -1.92 -22.83
C ASP A 26 -25.65 -2.28 -22.12
N VAL A 27 -25.72 -2.88 -20.92
CA VAL A 27 -24.53 -3.21 -20.12
C VAL A 27 -23.98 -4.60 -20.44
N CYS A 28 -24.85 -5.59 -20.62
CA CYS A 28 -24.45 -7.00 -20.80
C CYS A 28 -24.93 -7.63 -22.11
N ASN A 29 -25.68 -6.88 -22.94
CA ASN A 29 -26.26 -7.26 -24.21
C ASN A 29 -27.20 -8.48 -24.19
N ARG A 30 -27.66 -8.90 -23.01
CA ARG A 30 -28.61 -10.02 -22.86
C ARG A 30 -30.04 -9.54 -23.15
N SER A 31 -30.80 -10.38 -23.85
CA SER A 31 -32.23 -10.15 -24.05
C SER A 31 -32.99 -10.21 -22.72
N SER A 32 -33.94 -9.29 -22.53
CA SER A 32 -34.81 -9.20 -21.36
C SER A 32 -36.20 -8.73 -21.78
N SER A 33 -37.23 -9.21 -21.08
CA SER A 33 -38.61 -8.72 -21.18
C SER A 33 -38.91 -7.55 -20.25
N VAL A 34 -37.96 -7.19 -19.38
CA VAL A 34 -38.05 -6.03 -18.49
C VAL A 34 -36.75 -5.23 -18.59
N LEU A 35 -36.86 -3.96 -18.94
CA LEU A 35 -35.74 -3.02 -19.03
C LEU A 35 -35.87 -1.91 -17.99
N VAL A 36 -34.74 -1.31 -17.62
CA VAL A 36 -34.67 -0.16 -16.71
C VAL A 36 -33.90 0.94 -17.40
N ARG A 37 -34.60 2.00 -17.84
CA ARG A 37 -34.00 3.14 -18.55
C ARG A 37 -33.87 4.39 -17.67
N SER A 38 -34.60 4.44 -16.56
CA SER A 38 -34.58 5.58 -15.64
C SER A 38 -34.77 5.15 -14.18
N TYR A 39 -34.43 6.05 -13.26
CA TYR A 39 -34.66 5.86 -11.83
C TYR A 39 -35.00 7.20 -11.17
N HIS A 40 -35.74 7.14 -10.06
CA HIS A 40 -35.88 8.27 -9.15
C HIS A 40 -34.90 8.13 -8.00
N THR A 41 -34.31 9.24 -7.59
CA THR A 41 -33.44 9.30 -6.42
C THR A 41 -33.90 10.40 -5.47
N LYS A 42 -33.84 10.12 -4.18
CA LYS A 42 -33.99 11.12 -3.12
C LYS A 42 -32.82 10.99 -2.15
N THR A 43 -32.26 12.13 -1.75
CA THR A 43 -31.20 12.22 -0.73
C THR A 43 -31.74 11.79 0.65
N TYR A 44 -30.82 11.62 1.61
CA TYR A 44 -31.14 11.30 3.01
C TYR A 44 -31.91 9.97 3.18
N GLY A 45 -31.22 8.85 2.98
CA GLY A 45 -31.68 7.53 3.40
C GLY A 45 -31.43 7.29 4.89
N LEU A 46 -31.09 6.05 5.27
CA LEU A 46 -30.72 5.73 6.65
C LEU A 46 -29.36 6.35 7.00
N SER A 47 -29.22 6.85 8.24
CA SER A 47 -27.95 7.32 8.81
C SER A 47 -27.26 6.19 9.56
N TYR A 48 -25.96 6.03 9.33
CA TYR A 48 -25.14 4.94 9.89
C TYR A 48 -24.01 5.45 10.81
N SER A 49 -23.93 6.77 11.04
CA SER A 49 -22.82 7.42 11.75
C SER A 49 -22.77 7.16 13.25
N GLU A 50 -23.92 6.96 13.90
CA GLU A 50 -24.01 6.83 15.36
C GLU A 50 -23.82 5.39 15.86
N GLY A 51 -23.77 4.41 14.96
CA GLY A 51 -23.78 2.99 15.33
C GLY A 51 -22.41 2.38 15.64
N GLY A 52 -21.30 3.05 15.30
CA GLY A 52 -19.95 2.49 15.47
C GLY A 52 -19.72 1.22 14.63
N TRP A 53 -20.34 1.15 13.44
CA TRP A 53 -20.36 -0.08 12.64
C TRP A 53 -19.03 -0.37 11.96
N ILE A 54 -18.58 -1.61 12.11
CA ILE A 54 -17.40 -2.15 11.42
C ILE A 54 -17.89 -3.10 10.34
N HIS A 55 -17.72 -2.71 9.08
CA HIS A 55 -18.06 -3.54 7.93
C HIS A 55 -17.12 -4.75 7.88
N PRO A 56 -17.64 -5.98 7.84
CA PRO A 56 -16.81 -7.18 7.97
C PRO A 56 -15.90 -7.45 6.77
N PHE A 57 -16.14 -6.80 5.62
CA PHE A 57 -15.30 -6.94 4.41
C PHE A 57 -14.31 -5.78 4.20
N SER A 58 -14.24 -4.82 5.13
CA SER A 58 -13.34 -3.67 4.98
C SER A 58 -12.33 -3.63 6.13
N PRO A 59 -11.06 -3.28 5.87
CA PRO A 59 -10.11 -2.96 6.92
C PRO A 59 -10.39 -1.56 7.48
N TYR A 60 -9.98 -1.31 8.73
CA TYR A 60 -10.23 -0.06 9.45
C TYR A 60 -8.97 0.43 10.16
N TYR A 61 -8.80 1.74 10.28
CA TYR A 61 -7.82 2.38 11.15
C TYR A 61 -8.50 3.09 12.31
N LYS A 62 -7.77 3.24 13.42
CA LYS A 62 -8.23 3.96 14.59
C LYS A 62 -7.92 5.44 14.45
N SER A 63 -8.95 6.27 14.36
CA SER A 63 -8.84 7.73 14.51
C SER A 63 -8.96 8.13 15.99
N LYS A 64 -8.85 9.42 16.31
CA LYS A 64 -9.01 9.91 17.69
C LYS A 64 -10.39 9.62 18.28
N GLU A 65 -11.42 9.59 17.44
CA GLU A 65 -12.83 9.56 17.86
C GLU A 65 -13.52 8.24 17.52
N SER A 66 -13.08 7.55 16.47
CA SER A 66 -13.74 6.34 15.97
C SER A 66 -12.85 5.49 15.07
N TRP A 67 -13.32 4.28 14.75
CA TRP A 67 -12.74 3.46 13.70
C TRP A 67 -13.26 3.92 12.33
N LEU A 68 -12.35 4.18 11.41
CA LEU A 68 -12.67 4.62 10.06
C LEU A 68 -12.20 3.57 9.03
N PRO A 69 -12.99 3.28 7.99
CA PRO A 69 -12.58 2.33 6.97
C PRO A 69 -11.43 2.90 6.15
N TYR A 70 -10.53 2.04 5.67
CA TYR A 70 -9.58 2.47 4.65
C TYR A 70 -10.29 2.68 3.32
N HIS A 71 -9.96 3.80 2.68
CA HIS A 71 -10.36 4.10 1.31
C HIS A 71 -9.15 3.98 0.38
N PRO A 72 -9.29 3.35 -0.80
CA PRO A 72 -8.27 3.41 -1.83
C PRO A 72 -7.85 4.87 -2.08
N GLN A 73 -6.54 5.05 -2.25
CA GLN A 73 -5.93 6.35 -2.53
C GLN A 73 -5.42 6.38 -3.97
N PRO A 74 -5.14 7.57 -4.54
CA PRO A 74 -4.42 7.67 -5.80
C PRO A 74 -3.14 6.84 -5.78
N GLY A 75 -2.90 6.08 -6.86
CA GLY A 75 -1.78 5.16 -6.96
C GLY A 75 -2.10 3.71 -6.61
N GLY A 76 -3.29 3.44 -6.08
CA GLY A 76 -3.86 2.09 -5.96
C GLY A 76 -3.46 1.33 -4.70
N ILE A 77 -3.81 0.03 -4.70
CA ILE A 77 -3.60 -0.88 -3.57
C ILE A 77 -2.33 -1.69 -3.83
N LEU A 78 -1.22 -1.24 -3.27
CA LEU A 78 0.11 -1.85 -3.46
C LEU A 78 0.59 -2.51 -2.16
N TYR A 79 1.69 -3.26 -2.26
CA TYR A 79 2.20 -4.09 -1.16
C TYR A 79 2.51 -3.36 0.15
N HIS A 80 2.68 -2.03 0.17
CA HIS A 80 2.88 -1.30 1.45
C HIS A 80 1.66 -1.34 2.35
N TYR A 81 0.48 -1.63 1.83
CA TYR A 81 -0.74 -1.91 2.60
C TYR A 81 -0.88 -3.38 3.01
N TRP A 82 0.01 -4.26 2.56
CA TRP A 82 -0.12 -5.71 2.75
C TRP A 82 -0.34 -6.08 4.22
N GLN A 83 0.47 -5.53 5.13
CA GLN A 83 0.36 -5.84 6.56
C GLN A 83 -0.98 -5.40 7.15
N THR A 84 -1.46 -4.20 6.82
CA THR A 84 -2.76 -3.68 7.25
C THR A 84 -3.91 -4.55 6.72
N ILE A 85 -3.83 -4.99 5.46
CA ILE A 85 -4.87 -5.80 4.82
C ILE A 85 -4.89 -7.23 5.37
N ALA A 86 -3.72 -7.86 5.48
CA ALA A 86 -3.59 -9.28 5.79
C ALA A 86 -3.62 -9.59 7.29
N LEU A 87 -3.05 -8.72 8.12
CA LEU A 87 -2.84 -8.96 9.56
C LEU A 87 -3.57 -7.91 10.41
N GLY A 88 -3.39 -6.63 10.08
CA GLY A 88 -3.71 -5.52 10.95
C GLY A 88 -2.65 -5.32 12.06
N LYS A 89 -2.73 -4.20 12.78
CA LYS A 89 -1.82 -3.76 13.85
C LYS A 89 -2.60 -3.48 15.13
N GLY A 90 -3.56 -4.35 15.44
CA GLY A 90 -4.35 -4.38 16.68
C GLY A 90 -4.96 -3.04 17.11
N GLN A 91 -4.16 -2.22 17.80
CA GLN A 91 -4.57 -0.93 18.36
C GLN A 91 -4.61 0.22 17.33
N GLU A 92 -3.83 0.14 16.26
CA GLU A 92 -3.72 1.22 15.25
C GLU A 92 -4.63 0.96 14.04
N ASP A 93 -4.65 -0.29 13.57
CA ASP A 93 -5.48 -0.72 12.45
C ASP A 93 -5.93 -2.18 12.62
N GLN A 94 -6.96 -2.56 11.87
CA GLN A 94 -7.50 -3.92 11.85
C GLN A 94 -7.80 -4.36 10.42
N ALA A 95 -7.35 -5.56 10.07
CA ALA A 95 -7.75 -6.25 8.85
C ALA A 95 -9.28 -6.51 8.86
N ALA A 96 -9.84 -6.70 7.66
CA ALA A 96 -11.25 -7.06 7.51
C ALA A 96 -11.59 -8.32 8.35
N LEU A 97 -12.81 -8.38 8.90
CA LEU A 97 -13.22 -9.50 9.75
C LEU A 97 -13.10 -10.84 9.02
N VAL A 98 -13.46 -10.90 7.74
CA VAL A 98 -13.31 -12.12 6.93
C VAL A 98 -11.85 -12.58 6.80
N VAL A 99 -10.91 -11.65 6.65
CA VAL A 99 -9.48 -11.97 6.58
C VAL A 99 -8.98 -12.49 7.92
N ARG A 100 -9.35 -11.81 9.02
CA ARG A 100 -9.00 -12.25 10.39
C ARG A 100 -9.54 -13.64 10.72
N ARG A 101 -10.74 -13.98 10.24
CA ARG A 101 -11.32 -15.31 10.40
C ARG A 101 -10.56 -16.36 9.59
N SER A 102 -10.06 -15.99 8.41
CA SER A 102 -9.23 -16.86 7.57
C SER A 102 -7.84 -17.14 8.14
N LEU A 103 -7.26 -16.28 8.99
CA LEU A 103 -5.97 -16.55 9.65
C LEU A 103 -6.00 -17.83 10.49
N ASN A 104 -7.16 -18.17 11.06
CA ASN A 104 -7.33 -19.37 11.88
C ASN A 104 -7.68 -20.62 11.06
N ARG A 105 -7.86 -20.48 9.74
CA ARG A 105 -8.22 -21.59 8.86
C ARG A 105 -6.98 -22.43 8.54
N LYS A 106 -7.01 -23.72 8.85
CA LYS A 106 -5.91 -24.65 8.60
C LYS A 106 -6.34 -25.67 7.54
N ILE A 107 -6.23 -25.29 6.28
CA ILE A 107 -6.37 -26.25 5.17
C ILE A 107 -4.97 -26.58 4.64
N PRO A 108 -4.50 -27.83 4.78
CA PRO A 108 -3.22 -28.25 4.23
C PRO A 108 -3.17 -28.02 2.71
N GLY A 109 -2.10 -27.38 2.23
CA GLY A 109 -1.88 -27.13 0.80
C GLY A 109 -2.73 -26.02 0.18
N GLU A 110 -3.57 -25.31 0.95
CA GLU A 110 -4.35 -24.19 0.43
C GLU A 110 -3.44 -22.99 0.15
N GLN A 111 -3.44 -22.54 -1.10
CA GLN A 111 -2.90 -21.24 -1.47
C GLN A 111 -4.06 -20.23 -1.47
N THR A 112 -4.10 -19.39 -0.43
CA THR A 112 -5.11 -18.34 -0.32
C THR A 112 -4.54 -17.02 -0.83
N SER A 113 -5.35 -16.26 -1.55
CA SER A 113 -5.10 -14.85 -1.88
C SER A 113 -6.22 -13.98 -1.29
N ILE A 114 -5.94 -12.69 -1.14
CA ILE A 114 -6.94 -11.68 -0.79
C ILE A 114 -7.15 -10.81 -2.03
N LEU A 115 -8.38 -10.83 -2.56
CA LEU A 115 -8.81 -9.83 -3.52
C LEU A 115 -9.25 -8.58 -2.78
N THR A 116 -8.59 -7.47 -3.06
CA THR A 116 -8.90 -6.15 -2.50
C THR A 116 -9.32 -5.20 -3.62
N PHE A 117 -10.32 -4.38 -3.36
CA PHE A 117 -10.82 -3.44 -4.35
C PHE A 117 -11.55 -2.26 -3.74
N GLY A 118 -11.70 -1.21 -4.53
CA GLY A 118 -12.61 -0.11 -4.24
C GLY A 118 -12.36 1.11 -5.10
N TYR A 119 -13.25 2.09 -4.96
CA TYR A 119 -13.10 3.38 -5.63
C TYR A 119 -12.20 4.31 -4.82
N ASP A 120 -11.26 4.93 -5.53
CA ASP A 120 -10.68 6.21 -5.12
C ASP A 120 -11.69 7.32 -5.42
N MET A 121 -12.07 8.06 -4.38
CA MET A 121 -13.13 9.06 -4.41
C MET A 121 -12.57 10.44 -4.06
N ASP A 122 -13.01 11.47 -4.79
CA ASP A 122 -12.76 12.87 -4.45
C ASP A 122 -14.08 13.64 -4.48
N ASN A 123 -14.53 14.10 -3.30
CA ASN A 123 -15.79 14.82 -3.11
C ASN A 123 -16.96 14.28 -3.96
N MET A 124 -17.35 13.03 -3.69
CA MET A 124 -18.43 12.31 -4.39
C MET A 124 -18.16 11.96 -5.86
N LYS A 125 -16.95 12.20 -6.39
CA LYS A 125 -16.53 11.79 -7.73
C LYS A 125 -15.67 10.55 -7.64
N ALA A 126 -16.07 9.48 -8.32
CA ALA A 126 -15.22 8.32 -8.52
C ALA A 126 -14.12 8.69 -9.52
N ARG A 127 -12.86 8.65 -9.08
CA ARG A 127 -11.69 8.94 -9.92
C ARG A 127 -11.18 7.69 -10.62
N CYS A 128 -11.07 6.59 -9.88
CA CYS A 128 -10.53 5.33 -10.38
C CYS A 128 -11.07 4.15 -9.56
N TRP A 129 -11.31 3.00 -10.20
CA TRP A 129 -11.45 1.72 -9.54
C TRP A 129 -10.07 1.07 -9.41
N TYR A 130 -9.68 0.74 -8.18
CA TYR A 130 -8.47 -0.03 -7.92
C TYR A 130 -8.83 -1.42 -7.47
N GLU A 131 -8.05 -2.39 -7.96
CA GLU A 131 -8.15 -3.80 -7.62
C GLU A 131 -6.74 -4.35 -7.49
N SER A 132 -6.52 -5.23 -6.51
CA SER A 132 -5.26 -5.91 -6.29
C SER A 132 -5.52 -7.27 -5.63
N GLU A 133 -4.89 -8.30 -6.18
CA GLU A 133 -4.84 -9.63 -5.59
C GLU A 133 -3.49 -9.80 -4.88
N ILE A 134 -3.53 -9.96 -3.55
CA ILE A 134 -2.31 -10.09 -2.74
C ILE A 134 -2.22 -11.49 -2.10
N PRO A 135 -1.01 -12.05 -1.93
CA PRO A 135 -0.86 -13.35 -1.28
C PRO A 135 -1.26 -13.28 0.20
N PHE A 136 -1.97 -14.31 0.66
CA PHE A 136 -2.27 -14.52 2.06
C PHE A 136 -1.37 -15.60 2.63
N PHE A 137 -0.70 -15.30 3.74
CA PHE A 137 0.18 -16.24 4.40
C PHE A 137 -0.44 -16.70 5.71
N ASN A 138 -0.76 -17.99 5.80
CA ASN A 138 -1.08 -18.61 7.08
C ASN A 138 0.21 -18.75 7.90
N ILE A 139 0.26 -18.09 9.06
CA ILE A 139 1.41 -18.07 9.97
C ILE A 139 1.02 -18.74 11.29
N PRO A 140 1.83 -19.69 11.81
CA PRO A 140 1.58 -20.27 13.13
C PRO A 140 1.48 -19.20 14.23
N SER A 141 0.55 -19.39 15.18
CA SER A 141 0.26 -18.41 16.22
C SER A 141 1.46 -18.11 17.13
N ASP A 142 2.37 -19.07 17.31
CA ASP A 142 3.62 -18.91 18.06
C ASP A 142 4.71 -18.14 17.29
N LYS A 143 4.50 -17.90 15.98
CA LYS A 143 5.44 -17.19 15.09
C LYS A 143 4.92 -15.84 14.61
N ILE A 144 3.63 -15.53 14.80
CA ILE A 144 2.97 -14.35 14.22
C ILE A 144 3.64 -13.04 14.64
N GLU A 145 3.95 -12.86 15.92
CA GLU A 145 4.58 -11.63 16.43
C GLU A 145 5.94 -11.39 15.78
N LYS A 146 6.76 -12.44 15.68
CA LYS A 146 8.08 -12.34 15.06
C LYS A 146 7.99 -12.06 13.56
N PHE A 147 7.03 -12.68 12.89
CA PHE A 147 6.76 -12.45 11.47
C PHE A 147 6.33 -10.99 11.23
N GLU A 148 5.39 -10.48 12.01
CA GLU A 148 4.93 -9.09 11.98
C GLU A 148 6.07 -8.11 12.21
N GLU A 149 6.96 -8.38 13.16
CA GLU A 149 8.15 -7.57 13.42
C GLU A 149 9.04 -7.48 12.16
N GLN A 150 9.35 -8.62 11.52
CA GLN A 150 10.19 -8.65 10.33
C GLN A 150 9.54 -7.92 9.15
N VAL A 151 8.25 -8.17 8.89
CA VAL A 151 7.51 -7.51 7.81
C VAL A 151 7.43 -6.01 8.04
N SER A 152 7.20 -5.57 9.28
CA SER A 152 7.18 -4.14 9.64
C SER A 152 8.52 -3.47 9.31
N GLN A 153 9.65 -4.09 9.66
CA GLN A 153 10.99 -3.58 9.36
C GLN A 153 11.26 -3.48 7.85
N ILE A 154 10.81 -4.48 7.07
CA ILE A 154 10.90 -4.53 5.60
C ILE A 154 10.07 -3.41 4.95
N LEU A 155 8.82 -3.24 5.38
CA LEU A 155 7.90 -2.22 4.87
C LEU A 155 8.33 -0.79 5.23
N ASN A 156 8.77 -0.58 6.48
CA ASN A 156 9.26 0.71 6.94
C ASN A 156 10.54 1.13 6.18
N THR A 157 11.40 0.18 5.84
CA THR A 157 12.59 0.43 5.02
C THR A 157 12.22 0.83 3.59
N SER A 158 11.22 0.15 2.99
CA SER A 158 10.67 0.52 1.68
C SER A 158 10.14 1.96 1.69
N THR A 159 9.42 2.33 2.76
CA THR A 159 8.87 3.68 2.95
C THR A 159 9.96 4.74 3.05
N GLU A 160 11.04 4.47 3.80
CA GLU A 160 12.16 5.40 3.93
C GLU A 160 12.91 5.58 2.60
N ILE A 161 13.20 4.50 1.87
CA ILE A 161 13.91 4.58 0.58
C ILE A 161 13.06 5.30 -0.48
N LYS A 162 11.76 5.02 -0.52
CA LYS A 162 10.81 5.73 -1.39
C LYS A 162 10.82 7.24 -1.11
N LYS A 163 10.85 7.64 0.17
CA LYS A 163 11.00 9.05 0.57
C LYS A 163 12.34 9.64 0.10
N ASN A 164 13.43 8.90 0.27
CA ASN A 164 14.76 9.35 -0.19
C ASN A 164 14.80 9.54 -1.71
N LEU A 165 14.22 8.60 -2.48
CA LEU A 165 14.08 8.71 -3.93
C LEU A 165 13.36 9.99 -4.32
N ARG A 166 12.18 10.24 -3.73
CA ARG A 166 11.40 11.44 -4.00
C ARG A 166 12.19 12.71 -3.72
N GLN A 167 12.90 12.76 -2.60
CA GLN A 167 13.72 13.92 -2.25
C GLN A 167 14.90 14.08 -3.21
N ALA A 168 15.53 12.99 -3.64
CA ALA A 168 16.64 13.03 -4.58
C ALA A 168 16.20 13.56 -5.94
N VAL A 169 15.12 13.03 -6.52
CA VAL A 169 14.58 13.53 -7.80
C VAL A 169 14.19 14.99 -7.69
N ARG A 170 13.55 15.39 -6.57
CA ARG A 170 13.25 16.80 -6.32
C ARG A 170 14.49 17.68 -6.31
N ASN A 171 15.56 17.25 -5.65
CA ASN A 171 16.82 17.98 -5.60
C ASN A 171 17.52 18.02 -6.97
N ALA A 172 17.32 17.01 -7.82
CA ALA A 172 17.86 17.00 -9.18
C ALA A 172 17.11 17.96 -10.11
N TRP A 173 15.80 18.10 -9.94
CA TRP A 173 14.95 18.94 -10.81
C TRP A 173 14.91 20.42 -10.42
N PHE A 174 14.98 20.74 -9.14
CA PHE A 174 14.75 22.10 -8.65
C PHE A 174 15.97 22.67 -7.94
N ASP A 175 16.30 23.93 -8.24
CA ASP A 175 17.21 24.71 -7.40
C ASP A 175 16.53 25.03 -6.06
N LYS A 176 17.30 25.07 -4.97
CA LYS A 176 16.84 25.36 -3.60
C LYS A 176 16.06 26.68 -3.49
N LYS A 177 16.19 27.58 -4.48
CA LYS A 177 15.53 28.89 -4.54
C LYS A 177 14.11 28.85 -5.12
N ASN A 178 13.76 27.83 -5.92
CA ASN A 178 12.45 27.70 -6.54
C ASN A 178 11.67 26.54 -5.89
N ASP A 179 10.84 26.86 -4.90
CA ASP A 179 9.97 25.90 -4.19
C ASP A 179 8.71 25.56 -5.01
N THR A 180 8.87 25.17 -6.27
CA THR A 180 7.75 24.61 -7.04
C THR A 180 7.44 23.21 -6.54
N LYS A 181 6.26 23.06 -5.91
CA LYS A 181 5.74 21.76 -5.48
C LYS A 181 5.23 20.95 -6.68
N GLY A 182 6.15 20.32 -7.41
CA GLY A 182 5.79 19.25 -8.34
C GLY A 182 5.23 18.04 -7.59
N ASP A 183 4.17 17.43 -8.14
CA ASP A 183 3.65 16.15 -7.65
C ASP A 183 4.57 15.01 -8.10
N LEU A 184 5.13 14.29 -7.13
CA LEU A 184 6.05 13.17 -7.34
C LEU A 184 5.43 11.85 -6.88
N ALA A 185 4.10 11.79 -6.70
CA ALA A 185 3.40 10.58 -6.29
C ALA A 185 3.58 9.41 -7.28
N PHE A 186 3.82 9.68 -8.56
CA PHE A 186 4.09 8.63 -9.55
C PHE A 186 5.38 7.84 -9.25
N LEU A 187 6.38 8.46 -8.62
CA LEU A 187 7.62 7.77 -8.22
C LEU A 187 7.33 6.71 -7.17
N ASP A 188 6.42 7.00 -6.24
CA ASP A 188 6.01 6.06 -5.21
C ASP A 188 5.39 4.81 -5.84
N VAL A 189 4.45 5.01 -6.76
CA VAL A 189 3.74 3.92 -7.45
C VAL A 189 4.72 3.09 -8.26
N SER A 190 5.61 3.74 -9.03
CA SER A 190 6.60 3.05 -9.86
C SER A 190 7.56 2.23 -9.01
N PHE A 191 8.10 2.83 -7.94
CA PHE A 191 8.99 2.13 -7.01
C PHE A 191 8.33 0.91 -6.37
N LEU A 192 7.11 1.07 -5.87
CA LEU A 192 6.40 -0.02 -5.22
C LEU A 192 6.05 -1.14 -6.20
N LYS A 193 5.64 -0.82 -7.43
CA LYS A 193 5.39 -1.84 -8.46
C LYS A 193 6.67 -2.60 -8.84
N ASP A 194 7.78 -1.88 -9.02
CA ASP A 194 9.07 -2.49 -9.40
C ASP A 194 9.59 -3.47 -8.36
N THR A 195 9.30 -3.23 -7.07
CA THR A 195 9.80 -4.07 -5.96
C THR A 195 8.76 -5.06 -5.41
N GLU A 196 7.56 -5.10 -5.97
CA GLU A 196 6.41 -5.84 -5.41
C GLU A 196 6.63 -7.36 -5.38
N SER A 197 7.03 -7.96 -6.51
CA SER A 197 7.28 -9.41 -6.57
C SER A 197 8.36 -9.83 -5.56
N SER A 198 9.44 -9.05 -5.49
CA SER A 198 10.54 -9.31 -4.56
C SER A 198 10.14 -9.15 -3.10
N PHE A 199 9.22 -8.23 -2.79
CA PHE A 199 8.64 -8.12 -1.46
C PHE A 199 7.86 -9.39 -1.09
N TYR A 200 6.99 -9.89 -1.98
CA TYR A 200 6.21 -11.10 -1.71
C TYR A 200 7.08 -12.35 -1.55
N ASP A 201 8.11 -12.50 -2.38
CA ASP A 201 9.09 -13.58 -2.24
C ASP A 201 9.86 -13.48 -0.92
N LEU A 202 10.25 -12.26 -0.52
CA LEU A 202 10.94 -12.01 0.74
C LEU A 202 10.08 -12.41 1.95
N ILE A 203 8.82 -11.98 2.03
CA ILE A 203 7.98 -12.33 3.18
C ILE A 203 7.59 -13.82 3.18
N ARG A 204 7.51 -14.47 2.01
CA ARG A 204 7.39 -15.94 1.93
C ARG A 204 8.61 -16.62 2.55
N ASN A 205 9.82 -16.19 2.18
CA ASN A 205 11.07 -16.73 2.74
C ASN A 205 11.19 -16.47 4.26
N VAL A 206 10.74 -15.31 4.74
CA VAL A 206 10.69 -15.01 6.18
C VAL A 206 9.77 -16.00 6.90
N LYS A 207 8.58 -16.27 6.36
CA LYS A 207 7.66 -17.27 6.90
C LYS A 207 8.32 -18.65 6.95
N GLU A 208 8.89 -19.12 5.84
CA GLU A 208 9.48 -20.46 5.73
C GLU A 208 10.64 -20.63 6.73
N ASN A 209 11.53 -19.64 6.82
CA ASN A 209 12.63 -19.64 7.79
C ASN A 209 12.13 -19.69 9.24
N LEU A 210 11.07 -18.96 9.59
CA LEU A 210 10.47 -18.99 10.94
C LEU A 210 9.90 -20.38 11.28
N ILE A 211 9.27 -21.03 10.30
CA ILE A 211 8.73 -22.40 10.45
C ILE A 211 9.87 -23.41 10.63
N SER A 212 10.97 -23.25 9.88
CA SER A 212 12.18 -24.08 10.01
C SER A 212 13.02 -23.77 11.27
N GLY A 213 12.63 -22.79 12.09
CA GLY A 213 13.30 -22.44 13.35
C GLY A 213 14.48 -21.47 13.22
N ALA A 214 14.71 -20.89 12.04
CA ALA A 214 15.74 -19.88 11.87
C ALA A 214 15.35 -18.55 12.55
N THR A 215 16.34 -17.90 13.16
CA THR A 215 16.17 -16.63 13.88
C THR A 215 16.97 -15.47 13.27
N ASP A 216 17.92 -15.77 12.38
CA ASP A 216 18.73 -14.78 11.68
C ASP A 216 18.15 -14.50 10.27
N PHE A 217 17.78 -13.24 10.05
CA PHE A 217 17.25 -12.73 8.78
C PHE A 217 18.19 -11.71 8.12
N ALA A 218 19.42 -11.55 8.64
CA ALA A 218 20.34 -10.51 8.19
C ALA A 218 20.70 -10.62 6.70
N ALA A 219 20.88 -11.84 6.18
CA ALA A 219 21.16 -12.06 4.76
C ALA A 219 19.99 -11.62 3.86
N LEU A 220 18.77 -12.05 4.18
CA LEU A 220 17.54 -11.66 3.47
C LEU A 220 17.35 -10.13 3.49
N LYS A 221 17.54 -9.51 4.65
CA LYS A 221 17.46 -8.07 4.84
C LYS A 221 18.53 -7.29 4.06
N LYS A 222 19.77 -7.77 4.03
CA LYS A 222 20.85 -7.16 3.22
C LYS A 222 20.52 -7.20 1.73
N ASN A 223 20.01 -8.33 1.25
CA ASN A 223 19.58 -8.48 -0.15
C ASN A 223 18.42 -7.55 -0.48
N TRP A 224 17.44 -7.44 0.42
CA TRP A 224 16.33 -6.51 0.28
C TRP A 224 16.81 -5.05 0.19
N LEU A 225 17.68 -4.64 1.11
CA LEU A 225 18.24 -3.28 1.11
C LEU A 225 18.99 -2.95 -0.18
N LYS A 226 19.77 -3.92 -0.68
CA LYS A 226 20.48 -3.79 -1.96
C LYS A 226 19.49 -3.59 -3.11
N LEU A 227 18.46 -4.44 -3.21
CA LEU A 227 17.44 -4.38 -4.25
C LEU A 227 16.66 -3.05 -4.22
N LEU A 228 16.24 -2.60 -3.04
CA LEU A 228 15.55 -1.32 -2.89
C LEU A 228 16.44 -0.15 -3.33
N ASN A 229 17.72 -0.15 -2.96
CA ASN A 229 18.65 0.89 -3.37
C ASN A 229 18.90 0.89 -4.88
N GLU A 230 19.05 -0.28 -5.49
CA GLU A 230 19.23 -0.44 -6.94
C GLU A 230 17.99 0.05 -7.70
N SER A 231 16.79 -0.33 -7.25
CA SER A 231 15.52 0.10 -7.83
C SER A 231 15.33 1.62 -7.71
N ALA A 232 15.65 2.21 -6.55
CA ALA A 232 15.62 3.65 -6.35
C ALA A 232 16.62 4.37 -7.26
N CYS A 233 17.85 3.86 -7.40
CA CYS A 233 18.85 4.47 -8.30
C CYS A 233 18.41 4.41 -9.76
N LYS A 234 17.83 3.27 -10.20
CA LYS A 234 17.32 3.11 -11.57
C LYS A 234 16.21 4.12 -11.87
N LEU A 235 15.25 4.27 -10.97
CA LEU A 235 14.17 5.26 -11.13
C LEU A 235 14.71 6.69 -11.06
N PHE A 236 15.67 6.96 -10.17
CA PHE A 236 16.33 8.26 -10.14
C PHE A 236 16.95 8.58 -11.49
N ASP A 237 17.72 7.67 -12.08
CA ASP A 237 18.37 7.88 -13.38
C ASP A 237 17.35 8.16 -14.49
N GLN A 238 16.28 7.35 -14.54
CA GLN A 238 15.21 7.50 -15.52
C GLN A 238 14.53 8.88 -15.46
N TYR A 239 14.28 9.41 -14.27
CA TYR A 239 13.51 10.64 -14.09
C TYR A 239 14.38 11.89 -13.91
N ALA A 240 15.61 11.77 -13.42
CA ALA A 240 16.53 12.90 -13.30
C ALA A 240 16.94 13.44 -14.67
N GLU A 241 17.15 12.56 -15.66
CA GLU A 241 17.48 12.91 -17.05
C GLU A 241 16.26 13.45 -17.83
N SER A 242 15.03 13.17 -17.38
CA SER A 242 13.82 13.73 -18.01
C SER A 242 13.43 15.12 -17.50
N GLY A 243 14.34 15.79 -16.77
CA GLY A 243 14.15 17.15 -16.26
C GLY A 243 14.17 18.19 -17.40
N ASN A 244 13.68 19.40 -17.10
CA ASN A 244 13.65 20.48 -18.10
C ASN A 244 15.09 20.90 -18.45
N PHE A 245 15.53 20.68 -19.70
CA PHE A 245 16.90 20.94 -20.20
C PHE A 245 17.42 22.36 -19.92
N GLU A 246 16.52 23.33 -19.73
CA GLU A 246 16.88 24.72 -19.44
C GLU A 246 17.56 24.93 -18.07
N PHE A 247 17.58 23.91 -17.19
CA PHE A 247 18.21 23.98 -15.85
C PHE A 247 19.06 22.74 -15.51
N GLU A 248 19.58 22.02 -16.51
CA GLU A 248 20.52 20.91 -16.27
C GLU A 248 21.81 21.42 -15.64
N ASP A 249 21.99 21.07 -14.38
CA ASP A 249 23.22 21.24 -13.62
C ASP A 249 23.71 19.82 -13.28
N ASP A 250 24.67 19.33 -14.08
CA ASP A 250 25.23 17.99 -13.95
C ASP A 250 25.78 17.74 -12.54
N GLU A 251 26.36 18.77 -11.91
CA GLU A 251 26.88 18.68 -10.54
C GLU A 251 25.74 18.40 -9.56
N ARG A 252 24.61 19.08 -9.71
CA ARG A 252 23.40 18.88 -8.89
C ARG A 252 22.84 17.47 -9.04
N ILE A 253 22.74 16.95 -10.26
CA ILE A 253 22.21 15.59 -10.52
C ILE A 253 23.13 14.54 -9.88
N VAL A 254 24.44 14.69 -10.08
CA VAL A 254 25.45 13.78 -9.49
C VAL A 254 25.43 13.83 -7.97
N GLU A 255 25.34 15.03 -7.37
CA GLU A 255 25.24 15.20 -5.92
C GLU A 255 23.96 14.57 -5.36
N ALA A 256 22.81 14.79 -6.01
CA ALA A 256 21.54 14.20 -5.60
C ALA A 256 21.59 12.66 -5.62
N LYS A 257 22.15 12.06 -6.67
CA LYS A 257 22.34 10.60 -6.78
C LYS A 257 23.28 10.05 -5.71
N LYS A 258 24.39 10.76 -5.44
CA LYS A 258 25.34 10.39 -4.38
C LYS A 258 24.65 10.39 -3.02
N ASN A 259 23.90 11.45 -2.71
CA ASN A 259 23.16 11.57 -1.47
C ASN A 259 22.08 10.51 -1.32
N LEU A 260 21.35 10.17 -2.40
CA LEU A 260 20.39 9.06 -2.43
C LEU A 260 21.03 7.75 -1.93
N LYS A 261 22.17 7.37 -2.51
CA LYS A 261 22.90 6.15 -2.11
C LYS A 261 23.36 6.21 -0.65
N ILE A 262 23.88 7.36 -0.20
CA ILE A 262 24.33 7.56 1.19
C ILE A 262 23.16 7.39 2.17
N PHE A 263 22.00 7.96 1.87
CA PHE A 263 20.83 7.86 2.74
C PHE A 263 20.21 6.45 2.72
N ASN A 264 20.08 5.83 1.55
CA ASN A 264 19.56 4.47 1.43
C ASN A 264 20.45 3.45 2.16
N LEU A 265 21.76 3.56 2.01
CA LEU A 265 22.73 2.66 2.66
C LEU A 265 23.22 3.23 4.01
N GLY A 266 22.55 4.23 4.55
CA GLY A 266 22.93 4.92 5.78
C GLY A 266 22.59 4.13 7.05
N SER A 267 23.08 4.61 8.19
CA SER A 267 22.79 4.00 9.49
C SER A 267 21.31 4.02 9.84
N LYS A 268 20.60 5.10 9.49
CA LYS A 268 19.15 5.23 9.74
C LYS A 268 18.38 4.09 9.06
N THR A 269 18.58 3.90 7.76
CA THR A 269 17.89 2.87 6.97
C THR A 269 18.25 1.46 7.42
N ARG A 270 19.53 1.20 7.74
CA ARG A 270 19.94 -0.09 8.32
C ARG A 270 19.29 -0.36 9.67
N ASN A 271 19.19 0.65 10.53
CA ASN A 271 18.54 0.52 11.84
C ASN A 271 17.04 0.24 11.69
N ILE A 272 16.35 0.89 10.76
CA ILE A 272 14.93 0.61 10.46
C ILE A 272 14.74 -0.85 10.05
N LEU A 273 15.67 -1.40 9.27
CA LEU A 273 15.63 -2.79 8.84
C LEU A 273 16.10 -3.78 9.92
N GLY A 274 16.62 -3.31 11.05
CA GLY A 274 17.22 -4.15 12.10
C GLY A 274 18.54 -4.79 11.70
N LEU A 275 19.33 -4.14 10.84
CA LEU A 275 20.70 -4.54 10.50
C LEU A 275 21.71 -3.81 11.38
N THR A 276 22.79 -4.49 11.76
CA THR A 276 23.91 -3.86 12.48
C THR A 276 24.58 -2.80 11.60
N THR A 277 24.87 -1.64 12.18
CA THR A 277 25.59 -0.56 11.50
C THR A 277 27.10 -0.78 11.58
N PRO A 278 27.85 -0.56 10.49
CA PRO A 278 29.30 -0.49 10.57
C PRO A 278 29.71 0.60 11.56
N GLU A 279 30.69 0.33 12.42
CA GLU A 279 31.24 1.34 13.34
C GLU A 279 31.68 2.57 12.56
N LYS A 280 31.34 3.77 13.07
CA LYS A 280 31.84 5.01 12.47
C LYS A 280 33.38 5.00 12.60
N PRO A 281 34.15 5.24 11.52
CA PRO A 281 35.58 5.43 11.65
C PRO A 281 35.80 6.60 12.62
N SER A 282 36.63 6.37 13.64
CA SER A 282 36.90 7.38 14.66
C SER A 282 37.33 8.67 13.99
N LYS A 283 36.75 9.81 14.42
CA LYS A 283 37.15 11.12 13.91
C LYS A 283 38.65 11.27 14.20
N ARG A 284 39.49 11.16 13.16
CA ARG A 284 40.90 11.58 13.24
C ARG A 284 40.89 13.02 13.76
N ARG A 285 41.42 13.22 14.97
CA ARG A 285 41.71 14.54 15.52
C ARG A 285 42.52 15.29 14.46
N LYS A 286 41.98 16.39 13.92
CA LYS A 286 42.78 17.36 13.19
C LYS A 286 43.86 17.84 14.16
N LYS A 287 45.12 17.55 13.85
CA LYS A 287 46.27 18.28 14.40
C LYS A 287 46.39 19.59 13.63
#